data_AF-F2L0C2-F1
#
_entry.id   AF-F2L0C2-F1
#
_cell.length_a   1.000
_cell.length_b   1.000
_cell.length_c   1.000
_cell.angle_alpha   90.00
_cell.angle_beta   90.00
_cell.angle_gamma   90.00
#
_symmetry.space_group_name_H-M   'P 1'
#
loop_
_entity.id
_entity.type
_entity.pdbx_description
1 polymer ?
#
loop_
_entity_poly.entity_id
_entity_poly.type
_entity_poly.pdbx_seq_one_letter_code
_entity_poly.pdbx_strand_id
1 'polypeptide(L)'
;MSVIDQRDKHRFGEDSTQIVLDNARRKAASLGLELVVDDDRLRIGGFEVEARGGELRTPFGAYPIVPEEWDLLRGLLLNFFASNGRPPDRREFAEMYFAATGREAT
;
A
#
# COMPACT_ATOMS: atom_id res chain seq x y z
N MET A 1 -20.61 27.11 0.10
CA MET A 1 -20.19 26.02 -0.80
C MET A 1 -18.70 26.18 -1.01
N SER A 2 -17.87 25.40 -0.31
CA SER A 2 -16.41 25.49 -0.47
C SER A 2 -16.01 24.89 -1.80
N VAL A 3 -15.50 25.74 -2.67
CA VAL A 3 -14.83 25.37 -3.91
C VAL A 3 -13.52 24.71 -3.48
N ILE A 4 -13.40 23.40 -3.70
CA ILE A 4 -12.15 22.67 -3.43
C ILE A 4 -11.13 23.16 -4.46
N ASP A 5 -10.17 23.95 -4.00
CA ASP A 5 -9.08 24.49 -4.82
C ASP A 5 -8.16 23.34 -5.27
N GLN A 6 -7.83 23.30 -6.57
CA GLN A 6 -6.97 22.25 -7.13
C GLN A 6 -5.54 22.28 -6.56
N ARG A 7 -5.11 23.39 -5.95
CA ARG A 7 -3.81 23.49 -5.23
C ARG A 7 -3.82 22.84 -3.85
N ASP A 8 -5.00 22.63 -3.26
CA ASP A 8 -5.15 21.95 -1.96
C ASP A 8 -4.93 20.43 -2.09
N LYS A 9 -5.26 19.84 -3.24
CA LYS A 9 -5.03 18.41 -3.50
C LYS A 9 -3.56 18.00 -3.45
N HIS A 10 -2.64 18.87 -3.89
CA HIS A 10 -1.20 18.57 -3.84
C HIS A 10 -0.68 18.56 -2.40
N ARG A 11 -1.20 19.47 -1.56
CA ARG A 11 -0.87 19.54 -0.14
C ARG A 11 -1.45 18.36 0.64
N PHE A 12 -2.67 17.92 0.32
CA PHE A 12 -3.26 16.75 0.99
C PHE A 12 -2.70 15.40 0.50
N GLY A 13 -2.29 15.29 -0.77
CA GLY A 13 -1.79 14.03 -1.34
C GLY A 13 -0.40 13.62 -0.85
N GLU A 14 0.52 14.58 -0.72
CA GLU A 14 1.87 14.32 -0.16
C GLU A 14 1.81 14.08 1.36
N ASP A 15 1.01 14.87 2.08
CA ASP A 15 0.91 14.81 3.55
C ASP A 15 0.23 13.51 4.01
N SER A 16 -0.83 13.08 3.32
CA SER A 16 -1.53 11.82 3.65
C SER A 16 -0.65 10.58 3.47
N THR A 17 0.19 10.56 2.44
CA THR A 17 1.11 9.44 2.18
C THR A 17 2.17 9.33 3.28
N GLN A 18 2.75 10.46 3.70
CA GLN A 18 3.70 10.50 4.80
C GLN A 18 3.04 10.13 6.15
N ILE A 19 1.84 10.65 6.42
CA ILE A 19 1.08 10.33 7.63
C ILE A 19 0.77 8.83 7.72
N VAL A 20 0.33 8.21 6.61
CA VAL A 20 0.02 6.79 6.55
C VAL A 20 1.28 5.95 6.81
N LEU A 21 2.41 6.33 6.22
CA LEU A 21 3.69 5.67 6.46
C LEU A 21 4.13 5.77 7.92
N ASP A 22 4.03 6.95 8.52
CA ASP A 22 4.37 7.15 9.93
C ASP A 22 3.44 6.37 10.88
N ASN A 23 2.16 6.33 10.58
CA ASN A 23 1.20 5.52 11.33
C ASN A 23 1.49 4.03 11.21
N ALA A 24 1.84 3.55 10.01
CA ALA A 24 2.28 2.18 9.78
C ALA A 24 3.57 1.86 10.56
N ARG A 25 4.56 2.75 10.56
CA ARG A 25 5.80 2.60 11.35
C ARG A 25 5.53 2.52 12.84
N ARG A 26 4.70 3.41 13.39
CA ARG A 26 4.29 3.37 14.81
C ARG A 26 3.55 2.09 15.13
N LYS A 27 2.65 1.64 14.25
CA LYS A 27 1.90 0.39 14.41
C LYS A 27 2.85 -0.81 14.43
N ALA A 28 3.77 -0.89 13.47
CA ALA A 28 4.79 -1.94 13.41
C ALA A 28 5.62 -2.01 14.71
N ALA A 29 6.12 -0.86 15.18
CA ALA A 29 6.88 -0.77 16.43
C ALA A 29 6.05 -1.25 17.63
N SER A 30 4.77 -0.87 17.73
CA SER A 30 3.89 -1.30 18.83
C SER A 30 3.61 -2.80 18.86
N LEU A 31 3.74 -3.47 17.71
CA LEU A 31 3.51 -4.91 17.55
C LEU A 31 4.82 -5.71 17.55
N GLY A 32 5.98 -5.06 17.66
CA GLY A 32 7.28 -5.71 17.51
C GLY A 32 7.52 -6.30 16.11
N LEU A 33 6.85 -5.74 15.08
CA LEU A 33 6.99 -6.17 13.69
C LEU A 33 8.01 -5.30 12.96
N GLU A 34 8.75 -5.92 12.04
CA GLU A 34 9.60 -5.18 11.11
C GLU A 34 8.76 -4.64 9.94
N LEU A 35 8.93 -3.36 9.63
CA LEU A 35 8.33 -2.70 8.46
C LEU A 35 9.45 -2.18 7.56
N VAL A 36 9.52 -2.70 6.34
CA VAL A 36 10.42 -2.22 5.29
C VAL A 36 9.58 -1.64 4.16
N VAL A 37 9.91 -0.43 3.74
CA VAL A 37 9.24 0.27 2.64
C VAL A 37 10.33 0.84 1.74
N ASP A 38 10.49 0.21 0.58
CA ASP A 38 11.39 0.64 -0.49
C ASP A 38 10.57 1.09 -1.71
N ASP A 39 11.26 1.51 -2.78
CA ASP A 39 10.60 1.96 -4.00
C ASP A 39 9.85 0.84 -4.72
N ASP A 40 10.38 -0.39 -4.71
CA ASP A 40 9.81 -1.57 -5.37
C ASP A 40 9.38 -2.66 -4.39
N ARG A 41 9.51 -2.46 -3.07
CA ARG A 41 9.25 -3.50 -2.06
C ARG A 41 8.52 -2.97 -0.84
N LEU A 42 7.61 -3.79 -0.31
CA LEU A 42 6.96 -3.58 0.99
C LEU A 42 7.00 -4.89 1.79
N ARG A 43 7.55 -4.86 3.00
CA ARG A 43 7.54 -5.98 3.93
C ARG A 43 6.96 -5.58 5.28
N ILE A 44 6.02 -6.38 5.78
CA ILE A 44 5.33 -6.23 7.07
C ILE A 44 5.46 -7.57 7.80
N GLY A 45 6.44 -7.69 8.69
CA GLY A 45 6.77 -8.96 9.35
C GLY A 45 7.06 -10.06 8.32
N GLY A 46 6.23 -11.12 8.30
CA GLY A 46 6.33 -12.23 7.35
C GLY A 46 5.58 -12.04 6.02
N PHE A 47 4.88 -10.91 5.84
CA PHE A 47 4.21 -10.57 4.59
C PHE A 47 5.13 -9.69 3.74
N GLU A 48 5.36 -10.06 2.49
CA GLU A 48 6.24 -9.35 1.56
C GLU A 48 5.61 -9.25 0.17
N VAL A 49 5.70 -8.07 -0.42
CA VAL A 49 5.36 -7.83 -1.82
C VAL A 49 6.49 -7.04 -2.52
N GLU A 50 6.76 -7.39 -3.78
CA GLU A 50 7.80 -6.78 -4.59
C GLU A 50 7.26 -6.48 -6.01
N ALA A 51 7.35 -5.23 -6.47
CA ALA A 51 6.90 -4.77 -7.78
C ALA A 51 8.11 -4.51 -8.68
N ARG A 52 8.49 -5.49 -9.51
CA ARG A 52 9.68 -5.40 -10.36
C ARG A 52 9.40 -5.89 -11.78
N GLY A 53 9.84 -5.11 -12.77
CA GLY A 53 9.77 -5.52 -14.18
C GLY A 53 8.35 -5.67 -14.74
N GLY A 54 7.38 -4.92 -14.21
CA GLY A 54 5.97 -5.00 -14.61
C GLY A 54 5.18 -6.10 -13.90
N GLU A 55 5.79 -6.75 -12.89
CA GLU A 55 5.20 -7.84 -12.14
C GLU A 55 5.24 -7.53 -10.64
N LEU A 56 4.12 -7.72 -9.96
CA LEU A 56 3.97 -7.73 -8.52
C LEU A 56 4.04 -9.17 -8.02
N ARG A 57 5.06 -9.47 -7.24
CA ARG A 57 5.23 -10.74 -6.53
C ARG A 57 4.68 -10.62 -5.13
N THR A 58 3.91 -11.61 -4.72
CA THR A 58 3.21 -11.63 -3.43
C THR A 58 3.23 -13.04 -2.85
N PRO A 59 2.83 -13.23 -1.58
CA PRO A 59 2.66 -14.57 -1.02
C PRO A 59 1.51 -15.36 -1.68
N PHE A 60 0.67 -14.70 -2.46
CA PHE A 60 -0.53 -15.27 -3.08
C PHE A 60 -0.36 -15.58 -4.56
N GLY A 61 0.71 -15.10 -5.19
CA GLY A 61 0.95 -15.24 -6.63
C GLY A 61 1.73 -14.06 -7.22
N ALA A 62 1.84 -14.07 -8.55
CA ALA A 62 2.44 -13.00 -9.34
C ALA A 62 1.37 -12.34 -10.21
N TYR A 63 1.35 -11.01 -10.25
CA TYR A 63 0.32 -10.22 -10.93
C TYR A 63 0.95 -9.12 -11.78
N PRO A 64 0.38 -8.73 -12.92
CA PRO A 64 0.88 -7.58 -13.67
C PRO A 64 0.67 -6.28 -12.89
N ILE A 65 1.67 -5.40 -12.85
CA ILE A 65 1.55 -4.08 -12.23
C ILE A 65 2.43 -3.05 -12.93
N VAL A 66 1.94 -1.82 -13.12
CA VAL A 66 2.77 -0.69 -13.56
C VAL A 66 3.18 0.20 -12.38
N PRO A 67 4.21 1.06 -12.50
CA PRO A 67 4.70 1.86 -11.38
C PRO A 67 3.63 2.71 -10.68
N GLU A 68 2.73 3.35 -11.45
CA GLU A 68 1.65 4.18 -10.91
C GLU A 68 0.64 3.35 -10.08
N GLU A 69 0.33 2.14 -10.53
CA GLU A 69 -0.54 1.21 -9.81
C GLU A 69 0.11 0.68 -8.54
N TRP A 70 1.44 0.48 -8.58
CA TRP A 70 2.21 0.07 -7.42
C TRP A 70 2.20 1.15 -6.33
N ASP A 71 2.37 2.42 -6.68
CA ASP A 71 2.28 3.52 -5.72
C ASP A 71 0.92 3.56 -5.01
N LEU A 72 -0.17 3.39 -5.77
CA LEU A 72 -1.52 3.32 -5.22
C LEU A 72 -1.68 2.09 -4.30
N LEU A 73 -1.27 0.92 -4.77
CA LEU A 73 -1.38 -0.33 -4.00
C LEU A 73 -0.56 -0.26 -2.71
N ARG A 74 0.67 0.26 -2.76
CA ARG A 74 1.54 0.45 -1.60
C ARG A 74 0.86 1.34 -0.55
N GLY A 75 0.23 2.44 -0.99
CA GLY A 75 -0.57 3.30 -0.11
C GLY A 75 -1.73 2.56 0.56
N LEU A 76 -2.49 1.77 -0.21
CA LEU A 76 -3.60 0.95 0.33
C LEU A 76 -3.12 -0.07 1.35
N LEU A 77 -2.03 -0.79 1.06
CA LEU A 77 -1.45 -1.80 1.96
C LEU A 77 -0.96 -1.18 3.27
N LEU A 78 -0.27 -0.04 3.20
CA LEU A 78 0.20 0.69 4.39
C LEU A 78 -0.98 1.20 5.23
N ASN A 79 -2.01 1.76 4.59
CA ASN A 79 -3.20 2.24 5.27
C ASN A 79 -3.98 1.09 5.95
N PHE A 80 -4.13 -0.03 5.25
CA PHE A 80 -4.75 -1.23 5.81
C PHE A 80 -3.98 -1.72 7.03
N PHE A 81 -2.66 -1.81 6.95
CA PHE A 81 -1.84 -2.24 8.07
C PHE A 81 -1.89 -1.26 9.24
N ALA A 82 -1.78 0.05 8.98
CA ALA A 82 -1.90 1.08 10.01
C ALA A 82 -3.25 1.00 10.76
N SER A 83 -4.32 0.66 10.04
CA SER A 83 -5.67 0.55 10.60
C SER A 83 -5.93 -0.77 11.35
N ASN A 84 -5.49 -1.90 10.79
CA ASN A 84 -5.84 -3.23 11.28
C ASN A 84 -4.75 -3.90 12.13
N GLY A 85 -3.49 -3.42 12.07
CA GLY A 85 -2.37 -4.01 12.78
C GLY A 85 -1.96 -5.40 12.29
N ARG A 86 -2.40 -5.81 11.10
CA ARG A 86 -2.01 -7.07 10.46
C ARG A 86 -1.89 -6.88 8.93
N PRO A 87 -1.09 -7.70 8.24
CA PRO A 87 -1.12 -7.73 6.79
C PRO A 87 -2.48 -8.24 6.28
N PRO A 88 -2.84 -7.90 5.03
CA PRO A 88 -4.06 -8.42 4.41
C PRO A 88 -3.98 -9.92 4.17
N ASP A 89 -5.12 -10.59 4.23
CA ASP A 89 -5.28 -11.94 3.69
C ASP A 89 -5.42 -11.91 2.15
N ARG A 90 -5.54 -13.09 1.52
CA ARG A 90 -5.64 -13.21 0.06
C ARG A 90 -6.81 -12.42 -0.53
N ARG A 91 -7.96 -12.42 0.15
CA ARG A 91 -9.18 -11.76 -0.34
C ARG A 91 -9.06 -10.25 -0.21
N GLU A 92 -8.61 -9.78 0.95
CA GLU A 92 -8.39 -8.35 1.21
C GLU A 92 -7.32 -7.78 0.26
N PHE A 93 -6.27 -8.56 0.00
CA PHE A 93 -5.26 -8.21 -1.00
C PHE A 93 -5.87 -8.11 -2.40
N ALA A 94 -6.69 -9.08 -2.82
CA ALA A 94 -7.35 -9.05 -4.12
C ALA A 94 -8.27 -7.82 -4.27
N GLU A 95 -8.98 -7.43 -3.21
CA GLU A 95 -9.80 -6.22 -3.20
C GLU A 95 -8.94 -4.95 -3.36
N MET A 96 -7.80 -4.87 -2.66
CA MET A 96 -6.87 -3.74 -2.80
C MET A 96 -6.18 -3.70 -4.17
N TYR A 97 -5.79 -4.87 -4.70
CA TYR A 97 -5.21 -4.99 -6.03
C TYR A 97 -6.21 -4.55 -7.10
N PHE A 98 -7.47 -4.97 -7.00
CA PHE A 98 -8.55 -4.51 -7.86
C PHE A 98 -8.78 -3.00 -7.74
N ALA A 99 -8.77 -2.45 -6.53
CA ALA A 99 -8.93 -1.01 -6.32
C ALA A 99 -7.77 -0.20 -6.92
N ALA A 100 -6.55 -0.73 -6.90
CA ALA A 100 -5.36 -0.05 -7.45
C ALA A 100 -5.23 -0.18 -8.97
N THR A 101 -5.59 -1.34 -9.55
CA THR A 101 -5.31 -1.68 -10.95
C THR A 101 -6.55 -1.74 -11.85
N GLY A 102 -7.74 -1.87 -11.26
CA GLY A 102 -8.96 -2.25 -11.97
C GLY A 102 -8.98 -3.69 -12.51
N ARG A 103 -7.99 -4.52 -12.15
CA ARG A 103 -7.84 -5.92 -12.62
C ARG A 103 -8.18 -6.90 -11.50
N GLU A 104 -8.76 -8.04 -11.87
CA GLU A 104 -8.98 -9.14 -10.95
C GLU A 104 -7.66 -9.84 -10.63
N ALA A 105 -7.40 -10.11 -9.35
CA ALA A 105 -6.30 -10.96 -8.90
C ALA A 105 -6.72 -12.43 -9.03
N THR A 106 -6.69 -12.97 -10.25
CA THR A 106 -7.01 -14.38 -10.54
C THR A 106 -5.87 -15.33 -10.22
#